data_AF-A0A565CFP4-F1
#
_entry.id   AF-A0A565CFP4-F1
#
_cell.length_a   1.000
_cell.length_b   1.000
_cell.length_c   1.000
_cell.angle_alpha   90.00
_cell.angle_beta   90.00
_cell.angle_gamma   90.00
#
_symmetry.space_group_name_H-M   'P 1'
#
loop_
_entity.id
_entity.type
_entity.pdbx_description
1 polymer ?
#
loop_
_entity_poly.entity_id
_entity_poly.type
_entity_poly.pdbx_seq_one_letter_code
_entity_poly.pdbx_strand_id
1 'polypeptide(L)'
;MVSELTEEEKYLIGEVDLREDLWRFNRGYSSEFLIKLRPFVCEFLKEANKMFSMYVYTMGDRDYANTVLKLIDPEKVYFGRRVITRKESPYIKTLDLVLVHECGVVIVDDSSHVWPDHKRNLLEITKYNYFRDKTSRDVDYSKSYAEEKRDGSQKDGSLANVLRVLKDVYERIFNGGIEKELDVDSKDVRM
;
A
#
# COMPACT_ATOMS: atom_id res chain seq x y z
N MET A 1 -2.15 -14.58 -11.12
CA MET A 1 -2.85 -14.49 -12.43
C MET A 1 -4.21 -15.17 -12.34
N VAL A 2 -5.16 -14.89 -13.24
CA VAL A 2 -6.46 -15.61 -13.29
C VAL A 2 -6.24 -17.11 -13.47
N SER A 3 -5.25 -17.49 -14.29
CA SER A 3 -4.83 -18.88 -14.48
C SER A 3 -4.22 -19.56 -13.24
N GLU A 4 -3.88 -18.78 -12.21
CA GLU A 4 -3.26 -19.27 -10.98
C GLU A 4 -4.23 -19.33 -9.79
N LEU A 5 -5.49 -18.93 -9.96
CA LEU A 5 -6.49 -19.04 -8.88
C LEU A 5 -6.66 -20.51 -8.45
N THR A 6 -6.92 -20.73 -7.17
CA THR A 6 -7.33 -22.07 -6.68
C THR A 6 -8.78 -22.37 -7.09
N GLU A 7 -9.22 -23.62 -7.00
CA GLU A 7 -10.61 -23.98 -7.34
C GLU A 7 -11.60 -23.20 -6.46
N GLU A 8 -11.25 -23.01 -5.19
CA GLU A 8 -12.00 -22.26 -4.19
C GLU A 8 -12.03 -20.75 -4.46
N GLU A 9 -11.15 -20.21 -5.31
CA GLU A 9 -11.09 -18.79 -5.66
C GLU A 9 -11.75 -18.47 -7.01
N LYS A 10 -12.01 -19.47 -7.86
CA LYS A 10 -12.55 -19.27 -9.22
C LYS A 10 -13.92 -18.60 -9.24
N TYR A 11 -14.69 -18.65 -8.14
CA TYR A 11 -15.96 -17.91 -8.04
C TYR A 11 -15.78 -16.41 -8.28
N LEU A 12 -14.62 -15.85 -7.93
CA LEU A 12 -14.30 -14.44 -8.10
C LEU A 12 -14.33 -13.99 -9.57
N ILE A 13 -14.12 -14.90 -10.52
CA ILE A 13 -14.19 -14.59 -11.96
C ILE A 13 -15.62 -14.13 -12.32
N GLY A 14 -16.64 -14.73 -11.71
CA GLY A 14 -18.04 -14.36 -11.92
C GLY A 14 -18.49 -13.13 -11.13
N GLU A 15 -17.68 -12.66 -10.16
CA GLU A 15 -18.02 -11.52 -9.31
C GLU A 15 -17.35 -10.21 -9.74
N VAL A 16 -16.40 -10.24 -10.67
CA VAL A 16 -15.62 -9.05 -11.06
C VAL A 16 -16.52 -7.86 -11.43
N ASP A 17 -17.57 -8.10 -12.23
CA ASP A 17 -18.46 -7.04 -12.69
C ASP A 17 -19.51 -6.62 -11.64
N LEU A 18 -19.58 -7.33 -10.51
CA LEU A 18 -20.53 -7.09 -9.42
C LEU A 18 -19.91 -6.30 -8.27
N ARG A 19 -18.60 -6.04 -8.33
CA ARG A 19 -17.80 -5.59 -7.20
C ARG A 19 -16.92 -4.41 -7.57
N GLU A 20 -17.02 -3.32 -6.83
CA GLU A 20 -16.19 -2.13 -7.03
C GLU A 20 -14.73 -2.33 -6.57
N ASP A 21 -14.49 -3.34 -5.74
CA ASP A 21 -13.20 -3.61 -5.11
C ASP A 21 -12.40 -4.73 -5.81
N LEU A 22 -12.95 -5.35 -6.85
CA LEU A 22 -12.36 -6.47 -7.56
C LEU A 22 -12.31 -6.19 -9.07
N TRP A 23 -11.12 -6.18 -9.64
CA TRP A 23 -10.91 -5.75 -11.02
C TRP A 23 -10.15 -6.78 -11.83
N ARG A 24 -10.60 -7.04 -13.05
CA ARG A 24 -9.88 -7.87 -14.03
C ARG A 24 -9.18 -7.00 -15.06
N PHE A 25 -7.93 -7.31 -15.38
CA PHE A 25 -7.20 -6.58 -16.42
C PHE A 25 -6.26 -7.48 -17.24
N ASN A 26 -6.09 -7.11 -18.51
CA ASN A 26 -5.23 -7.75 -19.50
C ASN A 26 -4.63 -6.70 -20.47
N ARG A 27 -4.04 -5.62 -19.94
CA ARG A 27 -3.58 -4.49 -20.76
C ARG A 27 -2.17 -4.73 -21.35
N GLY A 28 -2.03 -5.73 -22.22
CA GLY A 28 -0.78 -6.01 -22.95
C GLY A 28 0.14 -7.04 -22.29
N TYR A 29 -0.32 -7.67 -21.22
CA TYR A 29 0.34 -8.86 -20.67
C TYR A 29 -0.16 -10.10 -21.42
N SER A 30 0.62 -11.18 -21.43
CA SER A 30 0.18 -12.47 -21.98
C SER A 30 -0.93 -13.12 -21.14
N SER A 31 -1.13 -12.65 -19.92
CA SER A 31 -1.99 -13.26 -18.90
C SER A 31 -2.94 -12.24 -18.30
N GLU A 32 -4.10 -12.72 -17.85
CA GLU A 32 -5.07 -11.92 -17.12
C GLU A 32 -4.76 -11.89 -15.63
N PHE A 33 -5.05 -10.76 -15.01
CA PHE A 33 -4.84 -10.53 -13.59
C PHE A 33 -6.12 -10.06 -12.92
N LEU A 34 -6.28 -10.46 -11.66
CA LEU A 34 -7.25 -9.87 -10.75
C LEU A 34 -6.51 -8.95 -9.77
N ILE A 35 -7.08 -7.78 -9.53
CA ILE A 35 -6.68 -6.86 -8.47
C ILE A 35 -7.82 -6.81 -7.47
N LYS A 36 -7.48 -7.04 -6.20
CA LYS A 36 -8.37 -6.79 -5.08
C LYS A 36 -7.89 -5.55 -4.34
N LEU A 37 -8.76 -4.56 -4.23
CA LEU A 37 -8.52 -3.40 -3.37
C LEU A 37 -8.66 -3.82 -1.91
N ARG A 38 -7.68 -3.42 -1.08
CA ARG A 38 -7.74 -3.63 0.36
C ARG A 38 -8.91 -2.80 0.93
N PRO A 39 -9.73 -3.37 1.83
CA PRO A 39 -10.78 -2.61 2.50
C PRO A 39 -10.25 -1.31 3.08
N PHE A 40 -11.07 -0.25 3.03
CA PHE A 40 -10.77 1.10 3.51
C PHE A 40 -9.74 1.90 2.69
N VAL A 41 -9.30 1.41 1.53
CA VAL A 41 -8.25 2.12 0.74
C VAL A 41 -8.70 3.50 0.26
N CYS A 42 -9.96 3.67 -0.17
CA CYS A 42 -10.45 4.95 -0.69
C CYS A 42 -10.49 6.03 0.41
N GLU A 43 -11.09 5.70 1.55
CA GLU A 43 -11.15 6.55 2.73
C GLU A 43 -9.74 6.81 3.29
N PHE A 44 -8.88 5.80 3.33
CA PHE A 44 -7.50 5.94 3.76
C PHE A 44 -6.77 6.99 2.93
N LEU A 45 -6.80 6.87 1.59
CA LEU A 45 -6.13 7.82 0.69
C LEU A 45 -6.69 9.24 0.86
N LYS A 46 -8.02 9.37 0.92
CA LYS A 46 -8.69 10.65 1.11
C LYS A 46 -8.28 11.35 2.41
N GLU A 47 -8.26 10.61 3.53
CA GLU A 47 -7.91 11.18 4.83
C GLU A 47 -6.42 11.44 4.97
N ALA A 48 -5.56 10.52 4.51
CA ALA A 48 -4.12 10.69 4.53
C ALA A 48 -3.66 11.90 3.69
N ASN A 49 -4.32 12.15 2.55
CA ASN A 49 -4.02 13.30 1.67
C ASN A 49 -4.19 14.67 2.34
N LYS A 50 -4.95 14.76 3.45
CA LYS A 50 -5.11 16.01 4.21
C LYS A 50 -3.87 16.33 5.06
N MET A 51 -3.04 15.34 5.34
CA MET A 51 -1.92 15.43 6.29
C MET A 51 -0.56 15.21 5.61
N PHE A 52 -0.52 14.36 4.58
CA PHE A 52 0.72 13.90 3.96
C PHE A 52 0.69 14.05 2.43
N SER A 53 1.84 14.40 1.86
CA SER A 53 2.10 14.21 0.43
C SER A 53 2.49 12.76 0.17
N MET A 54 1.68 12.01 -0.57
CA MET A 54 1.86 10.57 -0.72
C MET A 54 2.71 10.20 -1.95
N TYR A 55 3.50 9.14 -1.80
CA TYR A 55 4.30 8.50 -2.85
C TYR A 55 3.83 7.05 -3.05
N VAL A 56 3.86 6.55 -4.28
CA VAL A 56 3.84 5.11 -4.56
C VAL A 56 5.28 4.64 -4.74
N TYR A 57 5.69 3.62 -3.99
CA TYR A 57 6.98 2.97 -4.13
C TYR A 57 6.79 1.46 -4.25
N THR A 58 6.92 0.92 -5.46
CA THR A 58 6.63 -0.49 -5.75
C THR A 58 7.79 -1.23 -6.40
N MET A 59 7.95 -2.51 -6.07
CA MET A 59 8.82 -3.44 -6.80
C MET A 59 8.15 -3.99 -8.08
N GLY A 60 6.94 -3.53 -8.40
CA GLY A 60 6.29 -3.76 -9.69
C GLY A 60 6.92 -2.95 -10.82
N ASP A 61 6.60 -3.31 -12.05
CA ASP A 61 6.95 -2.50 -13.21
C ASP A 61 6.04 -1.26 -13.34
N ARG A 62 6.37 -0.40 -14.32
CA ARG A 62 5.65 0.86 -14.54
C ARG A 62 4.24 0.65 -15.07
N ASP A 63 4.01 -0.36 -15.88
CA ASP A 63 2.72 -0.62 -16.51
C ASP A 63 1.72 -1.17 -15.49
N TYR A 64 2.18 -2.03 -14.59
CA TYR A 64 1.45 -2.49 -13.42
C TYR A 64 1.08 -1.30 -12.51
N ALA A 65 2.06 -0.48 -12.13
CA ALA A 65 1.81 0.69 -11.28
C ALA A 65 0.77 1.64 -11.90
N ASN A 66 0.91 1.94 -13.19
CA ASN A 66 -0.04 2.78 -13.93
C ASN A 66 -1.43 2.15 -14.02
N THR A 67 -1.53 0.82 -14.07
CA THR A 67 -2.81 0.11 -14.09
C THR A 67 -3.51 0.25 -12.74
N VAL A 68 -2.82 0.03 -11.63
CA VAL A 68 -3.37 0.20 -10.27
C VAL A 68 -3.76 1.67 -10.02
N LEU A 69 -2.92 2.62 -10.43
CA LEU A 69 -3.20 4.05 -10.24
C LEU A 69 -4.45 4.53 -10.97
N LYS A 70 -4.81 3.94 -12.12
CA LYS A 70 -6.09 4.25 -12.78
C LYS A 70 -7.31 3.83 -11.95
N LEU A 71 -7.14 2.88 -11.03
CA LEU A 71 -8.21 2.41 -10.15
C LEU A 71 -8.32 3.29 -8.90
N ILE A 72 -7.18 3.61 -8.27
CA ILE A 72 -7.18 4.27 -6.96
C ILE A 72 -6.95 5.80 -7.00
N ASP A 73 -6.42 6.33 -8.10
CA ASP A 73 -6.09 7.75 -8.28
C ASP A 73 -6.29 8.22 -9.75
N PRO A 74 -7.48 8.02 -10.35
CA PRO A 74 -7.71 8.34 -11.77
C PRO A 74 -7.49 9.83 -12.10
N GLU A 75 -7.80 10.71 -11.15
CA GLU A 75 -7.65 12.16 -11.28
C GLU A 75 -6.26 12.67 -10.86
N LYS A 76 -5.37 11.77 -10.39
CA LYS A 76 -4.00 12.08 -9.95
C LYS A 76 -3.94 13.08 -8.80
N VAL A 77 -4.93 13.06 -7.91
CA VAL A 77 -5.04 13.94 -6.75
C VAL A 77 -4.09 13.49 -5.65
N TYR A 78 -3.85 12.18 -5.49
CA TYR A 78 -3.08 11.62 -4.38
C TYR A 78 -1.58 11.55 -4.66
N PHE A 79 -1.18 10.99 -5.80
CA PHE A 79 0.22 10.67 -6.07
C PHE A 79 0.84 11.55 -7.16
N GLY A 80 0.05 12.02 -8.13
CA GLY A 80 0.56 12.84 -9.22
C GLY A 80 1.69 12.15 -9.99
N ARG A 81 2.91 12.71 -9.92
CA ARG A 81 4.15 12.14 -10.52
C ARG A 81 5.03 11.37 -9.53
N ARG A 82 4.61 11.26 -8.26
CA ARG A 82 5.39 10.64 -7.16
C ARG A 82 5.24 9.12 -7.18
N VAL A 83 5.73 8.50 -8.25
CA VAL A 83 5.65 7.05 -8.48
C VAL A 83 7.03 6.51 -8.79
N ILE A 84 7.57 5.71 -7.88
CA ILE A 84 8.85 5.04 -7.96
C ILE A 84 8.57 3.55 -8.19
N THR A 85 9.13 2.98 -9.26
CA THR A 85 8.94 1.56 -9.58
C THR A 85 10.25 0.80 -9.59
N ARG A 86 10.19 -0.51 -9.84
CA ARG A 86 11.39 -1.37 -9.94
C ARG A 86 12.42 -0.86 -10.96
N LYS A 87 11.98 -0.06 -11.94
CA LYS A 87 12.88 0.54 -12.93
C LYS A 87 13.87 1.51 -12.27
N GLU A 88 13.41 2.31 -11.31
CA GLU A 88 14.26 3.27 -10.60
C GLU A 88 14.94 2.65 -9.38
N SER A 89 14.32 1.63 -8.78
CA SER A 89 14.79 0.97 -7.56
C SER A 89 14.57 -0.55 -7.65
N PRO A 90 15.53 -1.31 -8.21
CA PRO A 90 15.30 -2.69 -8.65
C PRO A 90 15.37 -3.77 -7.55
N TYR A 91 16.14 -3.54 -6.48
CA TYR A 91 16.48 -4.61 -5.51
C TYR A 91 16.05 -4.29 -4.09
N ILE A 92 16.33 -3.07 -3.63
CA ILE A 92 15.98 -2.55 -2.31
C ILE A 92 15.36 -1.18 -2.45
N LYS A 93 14.52 -0.79 -1.50
CA LYS A 93 13.93 0.54 -1.42
C LYS A 93 14.76 1.43 -0.50
N THR A 94 14.87 2.70 -0.87
CA THR A 94 15.60 3.74 -0.11
C THR A 94 14.84 5.06 -0.16
N LEU A 95 15.04 5.92 0.84
CA LEU A 95 14.48 7.28 0.84
C LEU A 95 15.25 8.25 -0.07
N ASP A 96 16.38 7.87 -0.68
CA ASP A 96 17.17 8.75 -1.57
C ASP A 96 16.41 9.21 -2.83
N LEU A 97 15.37 8.46 -3.23
CA LEU A 97 14.51 8.80 -4.37
C LEU A 97 13.29 9.64 -3.95
N VAL A 98 13.12 9.90 -2.66
CA VAL A 98 12.07 10.75 -2.09
C VAL A 98 12.67 12.14 -1.87
N LEU A 99 12.00 13.17 -2.39
CA LEU A 99 12.51 14.56 -2.39
C LEU A 99 12.29 15.28 -1.05
N VAL A 100 12.23 14.54 0.06
CA VAL A 100 11.94 15.03 1.41
C VAL A 100 12.96 14.44 2.36
N HIS A 101 13.39 15.22 3.35
CA HIS A 101 14.29 14.74 4.40
C HIS A 101 13.66 13.56 5.16
N GLU A 102 14.44 12.53 5.47
CA GLU A 102 13.95 11.28 6.07
C GLU A 102 13.18 11.49 7.38
N CYS A 103 13.53 12.52 8.17
CA CYS A 103 12.82 12.84 9.41
C CYS A 103 11.35 13.22 9.19
N GLY A 104 10.94 13.56 7.97
CA GLY A 104 9.55 13.87 7.62
C GLY A 104 8.81 12.75 6.89
N VAL A 105 9.41 11.55 6.76
CA VAL A 105 8.86 10.45 5.94
C VAL A 105 8.42 9.26 6.80
N VAL A 106 7.15 8.88 6.69
CA VAL A 106 6.64 7.60 7.20
C VAL A 106 6.49 6.63 6.02
N ILE A 107 7.04 5.43 6.17
CA ILE A 107 6.94 4.34 5.21
C ILE A 107 5.87 3.37 5.70
N VAL A 108 4.94 3.01 4.81
CA VAL A 108 3.93 1.97 5.08
C VAL A 108 4.14 0.86 4.07
N ASP A 109 4.63 -0.30 4.53
CA ASP A 109 5.02 -1.43 3.68
C ASP A 109 4.84 -2.75 4.45
N ASP A 110 4.49 -3.83 3.77
CA ASP A 110 4.34 -5.16 4.37
C ASP A 110 5.63 -5.99 4.35
N SER A 111 6.68 -5.49 3.69
CA SER A 111 7.92 -6.22 3.46
C SER A 111 9.12 -5.51 4.06
N SER A 112 9.33 -5.60 5.38
CA SER A 112 10.42 -4.86 6.02
C SER A 112 11.81 -5.13 5.42
N HIS A 113 12.08 -6.34 4.94
CA HIS A 113 13.36 -6.74 4.35
C HIS A 113 13.80 -5.90 3.12
N VAL A 114 12.87 -5.25 2.40
CA VAL A 114 13.22 -4.38 1.26
C VAL A 114 13.69 -2.98 1.70
N TRP A 115 13.58 -2.64 2.99
CA TRP A 115 14.01 -1.38 3.59
C TRP A 115 15.13 -1.63 4.63
N PRO A 116 16.35 -1.98 4.20
CA PRO A 116 17.43 -2.33 5.14
C PRO A 116 17.85 -1.15 6.02
N ASP A 117 17.91 0.06 5.45
CA ASP A 117 18.50 1.23 6.11
C ASP A 117 17.47 2.17 6.75
N HIS A 118 16.17 1.98 6.47
CA HIS A 118 15.09 2.92 6.84
C HIS A 118 14.08 2.32 7.82
N LYS A 119 14.51 1.39 8.68
CA LYS A 119 13.64 0.67 9.62
C LYS A 119 12.90 1.59 10.60
N ARG A 120 13.53 2.69 11.02
CA ARG A 120 12.93 3.68 11.93
C ARG A 120 11.78 4.46 11.28
N ASN A 121 11.75 4.53 9.96
CA ASN A 121 10.67 5.17 9.21
C ASN A 121 9.54 4.19 8.88
N LEU A 122 9.74 2.88 9.10
CA LEU A 122 8.85 1.83 8.63
C LEU A 122 7.77 1.48 9.65
N LEU A 123 6.53 1.81 9.31
CA LEU A 123 5.33 1.20 9.87
C LEU A 123 5.03 -0.08 9.08
N GLU A 124 5.54 -1.21 9.57
CA GLU A 124 5.30 -2.51 8.95
C GLU A 124 3.84 -2.94 9.15
N ILE A 125 3.17 -3.33 8.06
CA ILE A 125 1.77 -3.75 8.08
C ILE A 125 1.61 -5.21 7.69
N THR A 126 0.51 -5.83 8.13
CA THR A 126 0.22 -7.21 7.71
C THR A 126 0.01 -7.27 6.19
N LYS A 127 0.72 -8.19 5.53
CA LYS A 127 0.53 -8.53 4.11
C LYS A 127 -0.94 -8.84 3.82
N TYR A 128 -1.44 -8.30 2.71
CA TYR A 128 -2.83 -8.52 2.29
C TYR A 128 -2.94 -9.75 1.37
N ASN A 129 -3.03 -10.93 1.99
CA ASN A 129 -3.17 -12.21 1.29
C ASN A 129 -4.63 -12.50 0.92
N TYR A 130 -5.21 -11.68 0.03
CA TYR A 130 -6.57 -11.93 -0.44
C TYR A 130 -6.64 -13.18 -1.32
N PHE A 131 -5.72 -13.28 -2.28
CA PHE A 131 -5.53 -14.46 -3.11
C PHE A 131 -4.44 -15.35 -2.51
N ARG A 132 -4.46 -16.64 -2.85
CA ARG A 132 -3.46 -17.62 -2.45
C ARG A 132 -2.10 -17.24 -3.02
N ASP A 133 -1.14 -17.00 -2.14
CA ASP A 133 0.26 -16.88 -2.53
C ASP A 133 0.84 -18.28 -2.73
N LYS A 134 1.15 -18.66 -3.97
CA LYS A 134 1.75 -19.96 -4.29
C LYS A 134 3.28 -19.95 -4.22
N THR A 135 3.90 -18.79 -3.97
CA THR A 135 5.36 -18.62 -4.00
C THR A 135 6.01 -18.70 -2.63
N SER A 136 5.23 -18.58 -1.57
CA SER A 136 5.74 -18.79 -0.21
C SER A 136 6.06 -20.28 0.00
N ARG A 137 7.15 -20.57 0.71
CA ARG A 137 7.51 -21.96 1.07
C ARG A 137 6.69 -22.49 2.25
N ASP A 138 5.98 -21.60 2.95
CA ASP A 138 5.15 -21.90 4.13
C ASP A 138 3.68 -22.19 3.75
N VAL A 139 3.40 -22.39 2.46
CA VAL A 139 2.06 -22.36 1.85
C VAL A 139 1.19 -23.55 2.22
N ASP A 140 1.67 -24.57 2.90
CA ASP A 140 0.90 -25.81 3.04
C ASP A 140 -0.30 -25.72 4.01
N TYR A 141 -0.41 -24.67 4.86
CA TYR A 141 -1.41 -24.68 5.95
C TYR A 141 -2.39 -23.50 6.09
N SER A 142 -2.21 -22.35 5.44
CA SER A 142 -3.13 -21.21 5.61
C SER A 142 -3.92 -20.87 4.35
N LYS A 143 -5.25 -20.80 4.48
CA LYS A 143 -6.15 -20.38 3.41
C LYS A 143 -6.04 -18.87 3.16
N SER A 144 -6.23 -18.46 1.91
CA SER A 144 -6.37 -17.05 1.55
C SER A 144 -7.71 -16.48 2.02
N TYR A 145 -7.87 -15.16 2.07
CA TYR A 145 -9.17 -14.57 2.42
C TYR A 145 -10.27 -14.96 1.43
N ALA A 146 -9.93 -15.06 0.14
CA ALA A 146 -10.85 -15.49 -0.89
C ALA A 146 -11.32 -16.94 -0.69
N GLU A 147 -10.42 -17.86 -0.34
CA GLU A 147 -10.74 -19.27 -0.02
C GLU A 147 -11.62 -19.39 1.25
N GLU A 148 -11.47 -18.45 2.18
CA GLU A 148 -12.27 -18.36 3.40
C GLU A 148 -13.57 -17.55 3.22
N LYS A 149 -13.81 -17.01 2.01
CA LYS A 149 -14.96 -16.14 1.68
C LYS A 149 -15.12 -14.97 2.66
N ARG A 150 -14.01 -14.36 3.05
CA ARG A 150 -13.97 -13.17 3.91
C ARG A 150 -13.08 -12.09 3.34
N ASP A 151 -13.00 -10.97 4.06
CA ASP A 151 -12.08 -9.89 3.77
C ASP A 151 -11.66 -9.15 5.05
N GLY A 152 -10.77 -8.17 4.93
CA GLY A 152 -10.41 -7.26 6.02
C GLY A 152 -11.57 -6.35 6.45
N SER A 153 -11.47 -5.81 7.66
CA SER A 153 -12.46 -4.86 8.19
C SER A 153 -12.27 -3.45 7.64
N GLN A 154 -13.37 -2.79 7.30
CA GLN A 154 -13.40 -1.36 6.96
C GLN A 154 -13.15 -0.46 8.18
N LYS A 155 -13.52 -0.91 9.39
CA LYS A 155 -13.47 -0.08 10.61
C LYS A 155 -12.19 -0.27 11.42
N ASP A 156 -11.72 -1.52 11.50
CA ASP A 156 -10.63 -1.95 12.39
C ASP A 156 -9.59 -2.80 11.64
N GLY A 157 -9.60 -2.73 10.31
CA GLY A 157 -8.59 -3.37 9.47
C GLY A 157 -7.25 -2.63 9.50
N SER A 158 -6.25 -3.24 8.87
CA SER A 158 -4.88 -2.71 8.85
C SER A 158 -4.79 -1.25 8.37
N LEU A 159 -5.48 -0.86 7.29
CA LEU A 159 -5.43 0.55 6.82
C LEU A 159 -6.11 1.53 7.78
N ALA A 160 -7.18 1.12 8.46
CA ALA A 160 -7.82 1.93 9.48
C ALA A 160 -6.87 2.16 10.68
N ASN A 161 -6.14 1.13 11.08
CA ASN A 161 -5.11 1.24 12.13
C ASN A 161 -3.93 2.11 11.70
N VAL A 162 -3.44 1.96 10.46
CA VAL A 162 -2.40 2.84 9.90
C VAL A 162 -2.87 4.29 9.94
N LEU A 163 -4.11 4.58 9.52
CA LEU A 163 -4.62 5.95 9.53
C LEU A 163 -4.65 6.55 10.94
N ARG A 164 -4.99 5.75 11.98
CA ARG A 164 -4.93 6.20 13.38
C ARG A 164 -3.50 6.60 13.76
N VAL A 165 -2.52 5.75 13.46
CA VAL A 165 -1.10 6.05 13.73
C VAL A 165 -0.64 7.30 12.98
N LEU A 166 -0.99 7.45 11.71
CA LEU A 166 -0.63 8.63 10.91
C LEU A 166 -1.23 9.93 11.47
N LYS A 167 -2.47 9.89 11.96
CA LYS A 167 -3.10 11.02 12.64
C LYS A 167 -2.35 11.37 13.92
N ASP A 168 -2.01 10.39 14.74
CA ASP A 168 -1.28 10.61 15.98
C ASP A 168 0.11 11.23 15.71
N VAL A 169 0.83 10.75 14.70
CA VAL A 169 2.13 11.30 14.27
C VAL A 169 1.97 12.76 13.81
N TYR A 170 0.98 13.02 12.96
CA TYR A 170 0.71 14.36 12.45
C TYR A 170 0.35 15.34 13.59
N GLU A 171 -0.53 14.94 14.50
CA GLU A 171 -0.93 15.76 15.65
C GLU A 171 0.24 16.06 16.59
N ARG A 172 1.13 15.10 16.87
CA ARG A 172 2.31 15.34 17.70
C ARG A 172 3.23 16.40 17.11
N ILE A 173 3.41 16.41 15.80
CA ILE A 173 4.32 17.33 15.10
C ILE A 173 3.71 18.71 14.92
N PHE A 174 2.40 18.79 14.61
CA PHE A 174 1.76 20.05 14.20
C PHE A 174 0.85 20.67 15.27
N ASN A 175 0.31 19.89 16.20
CA ASN A 175 -0.51 20.39 17.31
C ASN A 175 0.22 20.37 18.66
N GLY A 176 1.42 19.79 18.72
CA GLY A 176 2.26 19.69 19.92
C GLY A 176 3.05 20.93 20.31
N GLY A 177 2.91 22.07 19.61
CA GLY A 177 3.66 23.29 19.98
C GLY A 177 3.36 24.52 19.13
N ILE A 178 2.31 25.25 19.49
CA ILE A 178 2.37 26.71 19.43
C ILE A 178 3.44 27.10 20.46
N GLU A 179 4.53 27.71 19.99
CA GLU A 179 5.78 28.06 20.71
C GLU A 179 6.80 26.93 20.90
N LYS A 180 7.69 26.77 19.91
CA LYS A 180 9.14 26.94 20.12
C LYS A 180 9.88 27.05 18.80
N GLU A 181 10.95 27.83 18.84
CA GLU A 181 11.87 28.12 17.75
C GLU A 181 12.30 26.87 16.98
N LEU A 182 12.66 27.07 15.71
CA LEU A 182 13.14 26.11 14.73
C LEU A 182 14.21 25.17 15.30
N ASP A 183 13.78 24.03 15.85
CA ASP A 183 14.66 22.89 16.09
C ASP A 183 14.28 21.76 15.12
N VAL A 184 15.21 21.38 14.27
CA VAL A 184 15.01 20.39 13.19
C VAL A 184 14.71 19.01 13.78
N ASP A 185 15.14 18.74 15.00
CA ASP A 185 14.88 17.50 15.74
C ASP A 185 13.43 17.37 16.24
N SER A 186 12.68 18.47 16.36
CA SER A 186 11.29 18.45 16.86
C SER A 186 10.26 17.94 15.85
N LYS A 187 10.64 17.75 14.59
CA LYS A 187 9.76 17.34 13.48
C LYS A 187 10.05 15.94 12.96
N ASP A 188 10.59 15.08 13.81
CA ASP A 188 10.93 13.70 13.45
C ASP A 188 9.70 12.78 13.53
N VAL A 189 9.35 12.13 12.42
CA VAL A 189 8.24 11.18 12.30
C VAL A 189 8.66 9.72 12.55
N ARG A 190 9.96 9.47 12.75
CA ARG A 190 10.51 8.12 12.95
C ARG A 190 9.98 7.52 14.26
N MET A 191 9.75 6.20 14.24
CA MET A 191 9.17 5.41 15.34
C MET A 191 10.22 4.69 16.18
#